data_AF-A0A972N4J6-F1
#
_entry.id   AF-A0A972N4J6-F1
#
_cell.length_a   1.000
_cell.length_b   1.000
_cell.length_c   1.000
_cell.angle_alpha   90.00
_cell.angle_beta   90.00
_cell.angle_gamma   90.00
#
_symmetry.space_group_name_H-M   'P 1'
#
loop_
_entity.id
_entity.type
_entity.pdbx_description
1 polymer ?
#
loop_
_entity_poly.entity_id
_entity_poly.type
_entity_poly.pdbx_seq_one_letter_code
_entity_poly.pdbx_strand_id
1 'polypeptide(L)'
;MPDIKDIKPLVEIPDLSLYVVIFLGLVIFIVAFIVIYNIIYKFLHDKKRRIRKAVLKKLKEVDFENPKKAAYEITKYGRYLVHDDKSRKVFEEILPLLEKYKYKKSVDEKLSRKVIRHYYLLVEAVDE
;
A
#
# COMPACT_ATOMS: atom_id res chain seq x y z
N MET A 1 -56.05 -70.70 10.19
CA MET A 1 -54.85 -70.05 10.76
C MET A 1 -54.73 -68.69 10.08
N PRO A 2 -54.54 -67.57 10.80
CA PRO A 2 -54.46 -66.27 10.14
C PRO A 2 -53.10 -66.12 9.44
N ASP A 3 -53.12 -65.73 8.17
CA ASP A 3 -51.91 -65.49 7.39
C ASP A 3 -51.15 -64.29 7.96
N ILE A 4 -49.87 -64.53 8.29
CA ILE A 4 -48.95 -63.50 8.77
C ILE A 4 -48.66 -62.58 7.59
N LYS A 5 -49.11 -61.32 7.68
CA LYS A 5 -48.84 -60.32 6.64
C LYS A 5 -47.35 -59.98 6.60
N ASP A 6 -46.81 -59.99 5.38
CA ASP A 6 -45.43 -59.65 5.09
C ASP A 6 -45.07 -58.26 5.63
N ILE A 7 -43.95 -58.17 6.35
CA ILE A 7 -43.48 -56.90 6.88
C ILE A 7 -42.92 -56.05 5.74
N LYS A 8 -43.26 -54.76 5.72
CA LYS A 8 -42.81 -53.85 4.65
C LYS A 8 -41.28 -53.86 4.55
N PRO A 9 -40.70 -53.83 3.33
CA PRO A 9 -39.27 -53.70 3.15
C PRO A 9 -38.78 -52.38 3.76
N LEU A 10 -37.53 -52.40 4.25
CA LEU A 10 -36.88 -51.22 4.79
C LEU A 10 -36.81 -50.14 3.70
N VAL A 11 -37.44 -49.00 3.97
CA VAL A 11 -37.36 -47.83 3.11
C VAL A 11 -36.17 -47.02 3.58
N GLU A 12 -35.18 -46.86 2.71
CA GLU A 12 -34.02 -46.01 2.99
C GLU A 12 -34.48 -44.54 3.07
N ILE A 13 -34.31 -43.93 4.23
CA ILE A 13 -34.56 -42.50 4.42
C ILE A 13 -33.25 -41.79 4.09
N PRO A 14 -33.22 -40.89 3.10
CA PRO A 14 -32.00 -40.14 2.78
C PRO A 14 -31.63 -39.24 3.96
N ASP A 15 -30.46 -39.48 4.56
CA ASP A 15 -29.93 -38.66 5.65
C ASP A 15 -29.13 -37.47 5.08
N LEU A 16 -29.66 -36.27 5.26
CA LEU A 16 -29.04 -35.01 4.83
C LEU A 16 -28.20 -34.34 5.93
N SER A 17 -28.21 -34.88 7.15
CA SER A 17 -27.62 -34.22 8.33
C SER A 17 -26.13 -33.92 8.15
N LEU A 18 -25.40 -34.86 7.54
CA LEU A 18 -23.97 -34.71 7.24
C LEU A 18 -23.70 -33.56 6.25
N TYR A 19 -24.52 -33.40 5.21
CA TYR A 19 -24.40 -32.30 4.25
C TYR A 19 -24.69 -30.95 4.90
N VAL A 20 -25.66 -30.88 5.81
CA VAL A 20 -25.97 -29.65 6.55
C VAL A 20 -24.79 -29.22 7.43
N VAL A 21 -24.15 -30.17 8.14
CA VAL A 21 -22.97 -29.88 8.98
C VAL A 21 -21.79 -29.39 8.14
N ILE A 22 -21.52 -30.05 7.01
CA ILE A 22 -20.44 -29.63 6.09
C ILE A 22 -20.70 -28.23 5.54
N PHE A 23 -21.94 -27.96 5.10
CA PHE A 23 -22.32 -26.64 4.60
C PHE A 23 -22.13 -25.55 5.65
N LEU A 24 -22.60 -25.79 6.89
CA LEU A 24 -22.45 -24.83 7.98
C LEU A 24 -20.97 -24.58 8.33
N GLY A 25 -20.16 -25.64 8.35
CA GLY A 25 -18.71 -25.54 8.54
C GLY A 25 -18.03 -24.70 7.45
N LEU A 26 -18.44 -24.88 6.20
CA LEU A 26 -17.94 -24.13 5.05
C LEU A 26 -18.33 -22.65 5.15
N VAL A 27 -19.57 -22.34 5.54
CA VAL A 27 -20.03 -20.96 5.77
C VAL A 27 -19.20 -20.28 6.87
N ILE A 28 -19.00 -20.95 8.01
CA ILE A 28 -18.18 -20.41 9.12
C ILE A 28 -16.74 -20.17 8.65
N PHE A 29 -16.18 -21.10 7.88
CA PHE A 29 -14.84 -20.98 7.34
C PHE A 29 -14.70 -19.78 6.40
N ILE A 30 -15.66 -19.57 5.48
CA ILE A 30 -15.67 -18.40 4.60
C ILE A 30 -15.75 -17.10 5.41
N VAL A 31 -16.64 -17.04 6.40
CA VAL A 31 -16.77 -15.86 7.27
C VAL A 31 -15.47 -15.57 8.00
N ALA A 32 -14.84 -16.60 8.57
CA ALA A 32 -13.54 -16.46 9.23
C ALA A 32 -12.46 -15.92 8.26
N PHE A 33 -12.41 -16.45 7.04
CA PHE A 33 -11.50 -15.98 5.99
C PHE A 33 -11.71 -14.50 5.65
N ILE A 34 -12.96 -14.07 5.49
CA ILE A 34 -13.30 -12.67 5.20
C ILE A 34 -12.85 -11.76 6.34
N VAL A 35 -13.07 -12.16 7.60
CA VAL A 35 -12.65 -11.38 8.78
C VAL A 35 -11.13 -11.26 8.82
N ILE A 36 -10.41 -12.38 8.67
CA ILE A 36 -8.94 -12.39 8.68
C ILE A 36 -8.39 -11.52 7.54
N TYR A 37 -8.94 -11.65 6.33
CA TYR A 37 -8.54 -10.86 5.18
C TYR A 37 -8.68 -9.35 5.45
N ASN A 38 -9.82 -8.91 6.02
CA ASN A 38 -10.06 -7.51 6.33
C ASN A 38 -9.09 -6.97 7.39
N ILE A 39 -8.77 -7.75 8.42
CA ILE A 39 -7.81 -7.36 9.45
C ILE A 39 -6.42 -7.15 8.82
N ILE A 40 -5.93 -8.12 8.04
CA ILE A 40 -4.62 -8.04 7.39
C ILE A 40 -4.56 -6.85 6.44
N TYR A 41 -5.59 -6.67 5.60
CA TYR A 41 -5.67 -5.58 4.64
C TYR A 41 -5.58 -4.21 5.34
N LYS A 42 -6.36 -4.02 6.41
CA LYS A 42 -6.37 -2.77 7.20
C LYS A 42 -5.00 -2.48 7.82
N PHE A 43 -4.40 -3.45 8.49
CA PHE A 43 -3.10 -3.28 9.15
C PHE A 43 -1.99 -2.92 8.15
N LEU A 44 -1.96 -3.55 6.98
CA LEU A 44 -0.96 -3.26 5.95
C LEU A 44 -1.17 -1.88 5.32
N HIS A 45 -2.41 -1.51 5.02
CA HIS A 45 -2.73 -0.22 4.39
C HIS A 45 -2.45 0.96 5.33
N ASP A 46 -2.81 0.83 6.60
CA ASP A 46 -2.56 1.87 7.61
C ASP A 46 -1.06 2.11 7.81
N LYS A 47 -0.27 1.03 7.85
CA LYS A 47 1.19 1.13 7.94
C LYS A 47 1.78 1.87 6.73
N LYS A 48 1.35 1.52 5.52
CA LYS A 48 1.85 2.15 4.28
C LYS A 48 1.51 3.64 4.23
N ARG A 49 0.27 4.00 4.58
CA ARG A 49 -0.16 5.41 4.70
C ARG A 49 0.65 6.19 5.74
N ARG A 50 0.88 5.60 6.91
CA ARG A 50 1.68 6.25 7.97
C ARG A 50 3.12 6.52 7.53
N ILE A 51 3.77 5.55 6.87
CA ILE A 51 5.13 5.72 6.37
C ILE A 51 5.17 6.79 5.28
N ARG A 52 4.24 6.75 4.31
CA ARG A 52 4.14 7.78 3.26
C ARG A 52 4.01 9.18 3.86
N LYS A 53 3.12 9.39 4.83
CA LYS A 53 2.96 10.66 5.54
C LYS A 53 4.24 11.12 6.24
N ALA A 54 4.95 10.20 6.90
CA ALA A 54 6.21 10.51 7.56
C ALA A 54 7.30 10.92 6.56
N VAL A 55 7.39 10.26 5.40
CA VAL A 55 8.35 10.61 4.35
C VAL A 55 8.00 11.94 3.68
N LEU A 56 6.71 12.20 3.45
CA LEU A 56 6.24 13.49 2.92
C LEU A 56 6.58 14.64 3.86
N LYS A 57 6.39 14.45 5.17
CA LYS A 57 6.80 15.44 6.17
C LYS A 57 8.30 15.73 6.07
N LYS A 58 9.13 14.69 5.98
CA LYS A 58 10.59 14.84 5.79
C LYS A 58 10.96 15.53 4.48
N LEU A 59 10.20 15.30 3.40
CA LEU A 59 10.41 16.02 2.14
C LEU A 59 10.11 17.51 2.33
N LYS A 60 9.00 17.87 2.99
CA LYS A 60 8.59 19.27 3.23
C LYS A 60 9.56 20.03 4.13
N GLU A 61 10.22 19.34 5.05
CA GLU A 61 11.17 19.88 6.02
C GLU A 61 12.63 19.88 5.52
N VAL A 62 12.86 19.63 4.23
CA VAL A 62 14.22 19.69 3.67
C VAL A 62 14.79 21.10 3.85
N ASP A 63 15.95 21.15 4.48
CA ASP A 63 16.71 22.37 4.69
C ASP A 63 17.65 22.64 3.50
N PHE A 64 17.64 23.89 3.01
CA PHE A 64 18.45 24.33 1.87
C PHE A 64 19.79 24.95 2.26
N GLU A 65 20.11 25.08 3.55
CA GLU A 65 21.41 25.57 4.02
C GLU A 65 22.57 24.67 3.58
N ASN A 66 22.33 23.37 3.46
CA ASN A 66 23.27 22.41 2.89
C ASN A 66 22.74 21.85 1.55
N PRO A 67 23.08 22.49 0.41
CA PRO A 67 22.55 22.13 -0.91
C PRO A 67 22.83 20.69 -1.32
N LYS A 68 24.00 20.15 -0.94
CA LYS A 68 24.36 18.76 -1.22
C LYS A 68 23.45 17.81 -0.47
N LYS A 69 23.28 18.02 0.84
CA LYS A 69 22.38 17.23 1.69
C LYS A 69 20.94 17.33 1.19
N ALA A 70 20.46 18.55 0.92
CA ALA A 70 19.14 18.81 0.35
C ALA A 70 18.93 18.00 -0.94
N ALA A 71 19.89 18.01 -1.85
CA ALA A 71 19.77 17.29 -3.11
C ALA A 71 19.69 15.76 -2.94
N TYR A 72 20.43 15.20 -1.97
CA TYR A 72 20.29 13.78 -1.61
C TYR A 72 18.92 13.48 -0.97
N GLU A 73 18.45 14.32 -0.05
CA GLU A 73 17.18 14.14 0.64
C GLU A 73 15.99 14.26 -0.31
N ILE A 74 15.96 15.29 -1.16
CA ILE A 74 14.93 15.47 -2.20
C ILE A 74 14.90 14.26 -3.14
N THR A 75 16.06 13.79 -3.60
CA THR A 75 16.14 12.60 -4.48
C THR A 75 15.56 11.37 -3.78
N LYS A 76 15.94 11.16 -2.51
CA LYS A 76 15.57 9.98 -1.74
C LYS A 76 14.07 9.95 -1.43
N TYR A 77 13.55 11.05 -0.88
CA TYR A 77 12.15 11.14 -0.49
C TYR A 77 11.21 11.27 -1.70
N GLY A 78 11.61 12.04 -2.71
CA GLY A 78 10.86 12.14 -3.98
C GLY A 78 10.65 10.77 -4.62
N ARG A 79 11.72 9.98 -4.78
CA ARG A 79 11.62 8.61 -5.34
C ARG A 79 10.64 7.70 -4.58
N TYR A 80 10.54 7.87 -3.27
CA TYR A 80 9.63 7.08 -2.43
C TYR A 80 8.15 7.53 -2.56
N LEU A 81 7.91 8.82 -2.84
CA LEU A 81 6.57 9.42 -2.84
C LEU A 81 5.91 9.46 -4.21
N VAL A 82 6.69 9.50 -5.29
CA VAL A 82 6.20 9.41 -6.67
C VAL A 82 5.43 8.12 -6.87
N HIS A 83 4.23 8.21 -7.44
CA HIS A 83 3.35 7.04 -7.61
C HIS A 83 2.52 7.08 -8.90
N ASP A 84 2.05 8.27 -9.27
CA ASP A 84 1.34 8.57 -10.51
C ASP A 84 2.27 9.17 -11.59
N ASP A 85 1.76 9.32 -12.81
CA ASP A 85 2.54 9.80 -13.95
C ASP A 85 2.86 11.30 -13.87
N LYS A 86 2.01 12.12 -13.23
CA LYS A 86 2.26 13.56 -13.06
C LYS A 86 3.42 13.76 -12.09
N SER A 87 3.38 13.15 -10.91
CA SER A 87 4.48 13.24 -9.94
C SER A 87 5.79 12.65 -10.49
N ARG A 88 5.71 11.59 -11.31
CA ARG A 88 6.88 11.00 -11.96
C ARG A 88 7.56 11.95 -12.94
N LYS A 89 6.78 12.61 -13.80
CA LYS A 89 7.31 13.61 -14.75
C LYS A 89 8.04 14.74 -14.02
N VAL A 90 7.41 15.31 -12.99
CA VAL A 90 8.01 16.41 -12.19
C VAL A 90 9.31 15.93 -11.51
N PHE A 91 9.34 14.69 -11.02
CA PHE A 91 10.53 14.13 -10.41
C PHE A 91 11.67 13.91 -11.41
N GLU A 92 11.36 13.44 -12.61
CA GLU A 92 12.36 13.27 -13.68
C GLU A 92 12.97 14.60 -14.13
N GLU A 93 12.19 15.68 -14.15
CA GLU A 93 12.66 17.03 -14.48
C GLU A 93 13.63 17.60 -13.42
N ILE A 94 13.38 17.34 -12.12
CA ILE A 94 14.23 17.88 -11.05
C ILE A 94 15.54 17.10 -10.88
N LEU A 95 15.55 15.80 -11.16
CA LEU A 95 16.73 14.93 -11.00
C LEU A 95 18.03 15.51 -11.60
N PRO A 96 18.10 15.88 -12.90
CA PRO A 96 19.33 16.41 -13.49
C PRO A 96 19.76 17.75 -12.88
N LEU A 97 18.83 18.52 -12.32
CA LEU A 97 19.14 19.76 -11.61
C LEU A 97 19.83 19.47 -10.27
N LEU A 98 19.42 18.39 -9.58
CA LEU A 98 19.98 17.99 -8.28
C LEU A 98 21.35 17.30 -8.40
N GLU A 99 21.63 16.63 -9.51
CA GLU A 99 22.92 15.94 -9.72
C GLU A 99 24.13 16.87 -9.61
N LYS A 100 23.99 18.12 -10.07
CA LYS A 100 25.02 19.16 -9.96
C LYS A 100 25.47 19.43 -8.52
N TYR A 101 24.59 19.19 -7.55
CA TYR A 101 24.85 19.42 -6.12
C TYR A 101 25.28 18.14 -5.41
N LYS A 102 24.82 16.96 -5.84
CA LYS A 102 25.13 15.66 -5.20
C LYS A 102 26.59 15.25 -5.36
N TYR A 103 27.16 15.42 -6.56
CA TYR A 103 28.46 14.85 -6.90
C TYR A 103 29.63 15.85 -6.80
N LYS A 104 29.36 17.14 -6.54
CA LYS A 104 30.40 18.14 -6.32
C LYS A 104 31.07 17.90 -4.95
N LYS A 105 32.40 18.03 -4.89
CA LYS A 105 33.20 17.74 -3.69
C LYS A 105 32.91 18.73 -2.56
N SER A 106 32.96 20.03 -2.86
CA SER A 106 32.42 21.12 -2.02
C SER A 106 31.33 21.87 -2.80
N VAL A 107 30.26 22.24 -2.12
CA VAL A 107 29.17 23.03 -2.68
C VAL A 107 29.02 24.29 -1.85
N ASP A 108 29.67 25.35 -2.28
CA ASP A 108 29.62 26.66 -1.62
C ASP A 108 28.45 27.52 -2.15
N GLU A 109 27.78 27.06 -3.20
CA GLU A 109 26.67 27.75 -3.86
C GLU A 109 25.32 27.29 -3.31
N LYS A 110 24.45 28.24 -2.96
CA LYS A 110 23.05 27.95 -2.61
C LYS A 110 22.31 27.25 -3.76
N LEU A 111 21.24 26.52 -3.43
CA LEU A 111 20.35 25.96 -4.46
C LEU A 111 19.82 27.07 -5.37
N SER A 112 19.89 26.83 -6.68
CA SER A 112 19.38 27.78 -7.65
C SER A 112 17.86 27.95 -7.51
N ARG A 113 17.35 29.15 -7.84
CA ARG A 113 15.90 29.42 -7.87
C ARG A 113 15.13 28.41 -8.73
N LYS A 114 15.76 27.92 -9.81
CA LYS A 114 15.16 26.89 -10.68
C LYS A 114 14.94 25.58 -9.91
N VAL A 115 15.93 25.11 -9.15
CA VAL A 115 15.82 23.89 -8.34
C VAL A 115 14.73 24.04 -7.28
N ILE A 116 14.74 25.16 -6.56
CA ILE A 116 13.76 25.45 -5.50
C ILE A 116 12.34 25.44 -6.06
N ARG A 117 12.12 26.04 -7.25
CA ARG A 117 10.82 26.01 -7.92
C ARG A 117 10.36 24.58 -8.24
N HIS A 118 11.24 23.77 -8.84
CA HIS A 118 10.88 22.38 -9.17
C HIS A 118 10.69 21.52 -7.93
N TYR A 119 11.39 21.83 -6.83
CA TYR A 119 11.16 21.18 -5.54
C TYR A 119 9.74 21.41 -5.03
N TYR A 120 9.25 22.66 -5.05
CA TYR A 120 7.87 22.93 -4.61
C TYR A 120 6.83 22.28 -5.52
N LEU A 121 7.05 22.26 -6.84
CA LEU A 121 6.20 21.52 -7.78
C LEU A 121 6.19 20.02 -7.48
N LEU A 122 7.35 19.44 -7.12
CA LEU A 122 7.43 18.04 -6.71
C LEU A 122 6.63 17.81 -5.44
N VAL A 123 6.78 18.67 -4.42
CA VAL A 123 6.05 18.58 -3.15
C VAL A 123 4.54 18.61 -3.38
N GLU A 124 4.06 19.54 -4.20
CA GLU A 124 2.65 19.67 -4.58
C GLU A 124 2.16 18.41 -5.30
N ALA A 125 2.90 17.94 -6.31
CA ALA A 125 2.52 16.77 -7.09
C ALA A 125 2.49 15.45 -6.30
N VAL A 126 3.22 15.34 -5.18
CA VAL A 126 3.20 14.12 -4.33
C VAL A 126 2.27 14.21 -3.11
N ASP A 127 1.77 15.42 -2.80
CA ASP A 127 0.81 15.69 -1.73
C ASP A 127 -0.65 15.52 -2.20
N GLU A 128 -0.90 15.73 -3.50
CA GLU A 128 -2.12 15.28 -4.21
C GLU A 128 -2.33 13.76 -4.12
#